data_AF-A0A9P4USF7-F1
#
_entry.id   AF-A0A9P4USF7-F1
#
_cell.length_a   1.000
_cell.length_b   1.000
_cell.length_c   1.000
_cell.angle_alpha   90.00
_cell.angle_beta   90.00
_cell.angle_gamma   90.00
#
_symmetry.space_group_name_H-M   'P 1'
#
loop_
_entity.id
_entity.type
_entity.pdbx_description
1 polymer ?
#
loop_
_entity_poly.entity_id
_entity_poly.type
_entity_poly.pdbx_seq_one_letter_code
_entity_poly.pdbx_strand_id
1 'polypeptide(L)'
;MSSSDVEAASGVERTRHRYYEDDLVNEAFVALSVAEQQTKLYKDIEKSHQDLDRLEEACLSLQSEVFAARIEYNNLENRLFASYVHGNVLAQASDFIRLFMRSPEDSHVIKQELDTIRHELDKLERQYLIMMGKQEQQRCIVARAENTLYVWKIDAEINMRHSWRGHSATNRKTPSHEGHSHSKDAWSHSWFPSSSPGSHNFGPNGNDYSNAGKTWNGRPRGYRYANDQPPKPIYDSRPKSTPTKSMKAWVDSIAHWRSQVNEMVGNHAALSSFPMPPAQPCSKETCIRDGSSSDKVTCECNVRDALDTAKVNLRKERTQWHPDKFSRCREDFRDEFQSKAHMIFTIINTMMEETN
;
A
#
# COMPACT_ATOMS: atom_id res chain seq x y z
N MET A 1 29.43 4.75 81.60
CA MET A 1 29.51 5.41 80.28
C MET A 1 30.04 6.80 80.52
N SER A 2 31.18 7.13 79.93
CA SER A 2 31.86 8.39 80.21
C SER A 2 31.14 9.53 79.49
N SER A 3 31.13 10.74 80.06
CA SER A 3 30.45 11.90 79.45
C SER A 3 30.98 12.22 78.04
N SER A 4 32.17 11.74 77.67
CA SER A 4 32.73 11.89 76.32
C SER A 4 32.09 10.96 75.29
N ASP A 5 31.51 9.83 75.70
CA ASP A 5 30.92 8.87 74.77
C ASP A 5 29.55 9.35 74.24
N VAL A 6 28.86 10.21 75.00
CA VAL A 6 27.54 10.78 74.63
C VAL A 6 27.68 11.95 73.66
N GLU A 7 28.73 12.77 73.79
CA GLU A 7 29.01 13.86 72.83
C GLU A 7 29.47 13.33 71.47
N ALA A 8 30.23 12.23 71.44
CA ALA A 8 30.66 11.59 70.21
C ALA A 8 29.49 11.02 69.39
N ALA A 9 28.46 10.45 70.04
CA ALA A 9 27.27 9.95 69.36
C ALA A 9 26.40 11.07 68.75
N SER A 10 26.27 12.22 69.44
CA SER A 10 25.52 13.39 68.94
C SER A 10 26.15 14.02 67.69
N GLY A 11 27.48 13.97 67.58
CA GLY A 11 28.20 14.49 66.41
C GLY A 11 27.93 13.68 65.14
N VAL A 12 28.00 12.35 65.24
CA VAL A 12 27.81 11.44 64.09
C VAL A 12 26.39 11.53 63.50
N GLU A 13 25.39 11.74 64.34
CA GLU A 13 23.99 11.84 63.90
C GLU A 13 23.70 13.16 63.17
N ARG A 14 24.32 14.28 63.61
CA ARG A 14 24.26 15.55 62.87
C ARG A 14 24.99 15.50 61.54
N THR A 15 26.11 14.80 61.47
CA THR A 15 26.85 14.66 60.20
C THR A 15 26.04 13.82 59.21
N ARG A 16 25.40 12.72 59.65
CA ARG A 16 24.50 11.94 58.79
C ARG A 16 23.33 12.76 58.26
N HIS A 17 22.69 13.57 59.10
CA HIS A 17 21.56 14.41 58.68
C HIS A 17 21.96 15.39 57.56
N ARG A 18 23.13 16.03 57.66
CA ARG A 18 23.63 16.92 56.59
C ARG A 18 23.89 16.21 55.28
N TYR A 19 24.45 14.99 55.32
CA TYR A 19 24.65 14.20 54.09
C TYR A 19 23.32 13.88 53.37
N TYR A 20 22.27 13.54 54.12
CA TYR A 20 20.95 13.29 53.53
C TYR A 20 20.29 14.57 52.97
N GLU A 21 20.51 15.72 53.61
CA GLU A 21 20.01 17.01 53.10
C GLU A 21 20.71 17.40 51.79
N ASP A 22 22.03 17.24 51.69
CA ASP A 22 22.79 17.56 50.49
C ASP A 22 22.43 16.63 49.31
N ASP A 23 22.21 15.33 49.56
CA ASP A 23 21.76 14.38 48.54
C ASP A 23 20.35 14.71 48.04
N LEU A 24 19.42 15.04 48.93
CA LEU A 24 18.05 15.44 48.53
C LEU A 24 18.05 16.74 47.72
N VAL A 25 18.90 17.70 48.06
CA VAL A 25 19.03 18.95 47.31
C VAL A 25 19.61 18.69 45.92
N ASN A 26 20.62 17.81 45.81
CA ASN A 26 21.18 17.43 44.51
C ASN A 26 20.17 16.66 43.65
N GLU A 27 19.42 15.72 44.22
CA GLU A 27 18.36 15.01 43.50
C GLU A 27 17.26 15.98 43.03
N ALA A 28 16.84 16.91 43.88
CA ALA A 28 15.87 17.94 43.52
C ALA A 28 16.38 18.84 42.37
N PHE A 29 17.67 19.21 42.37
CA PHE A 29 18.26 20.01 41.31
C PHE A 29 18.32 19.25 39.98
N VAL A 30 18.70 17.97 40.00
CA VAL A 30 18.68 17.10 38.82
C VAL A 30 17.25 16.94 38.28
N ALA A 31 16.28 16.68 39.16
CA ALA A 31 14.88 16.56 38.79
C ALA A 31 14.34 17.85 38.14
N LEU A 32 14.68 19.01 38.69
CA LEU A 32 14.29 20.31 38.14
C LEU A 32 14.91 20.54 36.75
N SER A 33 16.20 20.24 36.58
CA SER A 33 16.89 20.37 35.30
C SER A 33 16.30 19.45 34.22
N VAL A 34 15.96 18.20 34.58
CA VAL A 34 15.29 17.26 33.68
C VAL A 34 13.89 17.77 33.29
N ALA A 35 13.14 18.31 34.25
CA ALA A 35 11.81 18.88 33.98
C ALA A 35 11.87 20.08 33.02
N GLU A 36 12.88 20.95 33.17
CA GLU A 36 13.10 22.08 32.25
C GLU A 36 13.43 21.60 30.83
N GLN A 37 14.31 20.59 30.70
CA GLN A 37 14.64 20.00 29.40
C GLN A 37 13.43 19.34 28.74
N GLN A 38 12.61 18.61 29.50
CA GLN A 38 11.37 18.02 29.00
C GLN A 38 10.39 19.08 28.52
N THR A 39 10.21 20.16 29.30
CA THR A 39 9.33 21.27 28.92
C THR A 39 9.79 21.95 27.63
N LYS A 40 11.11 22.11 27.44
CA LYS A 40 11.67 22.62 26.19
C LYS A 40 11.38 21.69 25.02
N LEU A 41 11.60 20.38 25.19
CA LEU A 41 11.31 19.38 24.17
C LEU A 41 9.84 19.40 23.75
N TYR A 42 8.90 19.50 24.71
CA TYR A 42 7.48 19.58 24.41
C TYR A 42 7.11 20.82 23.57
N LYS A 43 7.71 21.99 23.88
CA LYS A 43 7.51 23.21 23.08
C LYS A 43 8.05 23.07 21.66
N ASP A 44 9.20 22.42 21.48
CA ASP A 44 9.77 22.18 20.15
C ASP A 44 8.93 21.20 19.33
N ILE A 45 8.36 20.17 19.97
CA ILE A 45 7.40 19.25 19.35
C ILE A 45 6.13 19.99 18.94
N GLU A 46 5.54 20.79 19.84
CA GLU A 46 4.33 21.58 19.55
C GLU A 46 4.54 22.53 18.38
N LYS A 47 5.69 23.22 18.33
CA LYS A 47 6.06 24.07 17.19
C LYS A 47 6.16 23.27 15.89
N SER A 48 6.77 22.08 15.93
CA SER A 48 6.90 21.21 14.76
C SER A 48 5.53 20.74 14.25
N HIS A 49 4.59 20.46 15.14
CA HIS A 49 3.21 20.15 14.77
C HIS A 49 2.51 21.33 14.09
N GLN A 50 2.65 22.55 14.62
CA GLN A 50 2.07 23.75 13.99
C GLN A 50 2.66 24.01 12.60
N ASP A 51 3.95 23.75 12.39
CA ASP A 51 4.58 23.90 11.08
C ASP A 51 4.11 22.81 10.08
N LEU A 52 3.82 21.59 10.55
CA LEU A 52 3.20 20.54 9.73
C LEU A 52 1.77 20.91 9.32
N ASP A 53 0.96 21.44 10.23
CA ASP A 53 -0.41 21.87 9.93
C ASP A 53 -0.41 22.98 8.86
N ARG A 54 0.51 23.95 8.97
CA ARG A 54 0.69 25.01 7.96
C ARG A 54 1.11 24.47 6.60
N LEU A 55 1.97 23.44 6.56
CA LEU A 55 2.37 22.78 5.32
C LEU A 55 1.21 22.01 4.68
N GLU A 56 0.38 21.35 5.48
CA GLU A 56 -0.83 20.68 5.00
C GLU A 56 -1.83 21.66 4.40
N GLU A 57 -2.10 22.79 5.07
CA GLU A 57 -2.93 23.86 4.54
C GLU A 57 -2.38 24.43 3.21
N ALA A 58 -1.07 24.67 3.13
CA ALA A 58 -0.42 25.13 1.90
C ALA A 58 -0.55 24.11 0.76
N CYS A 59 -0.44 22.81 1.06
CA CYS A 59 -0.61 21.75 0.08
C CYS A 59 -2.04 21.67 -0.44
N LEU A 60 -3.04 21.80 0.44
CA LEU A 60 -4.46 21.83 0.06
C LEU A 60 -4.78 23.06 -0.79
N SER A 61 -4.20 24.22 -0.46
CA SER A 61 -4.34 25.45 -1.26
C SER A 61 -3.77 25.23 -2.67
N LEU A 62 -2.55 24.71 -2.79
CA LEU A 62 -1.93 24.42 -4.09
C LEU A 62 -2.73 23.39 -4.90
N GLN A 63 -3.27 22.35 -4.27
CA GLN A 63 -4.13 21.38 -4.95
C GLN A 63 -5.38 22.03 -5.53
N SER A 64 -5.99 22.98 -4.80
CA SER A 64 -7.17 23.71 -5.26
C SER A 64 -6.85 24.61 -6.47
N GLU A 65 -5.70 25.28 -6.46
CA GLU A 65 -5.24 26.12 -7.57
C GLU A 65 -4.93 25.28 -8.81
N VAL A 66 -4.25 24.14 -8.66
CA VAL A 66 -3.97 23.21 -9.77
C VAL A 66 -5.27 22.67 -10.36
N PHE A 67 -6.25 22.35 -9.51
CA PHE A 67 -7.56 21.89 -9.97
C PHE A 67 -8.31 22.98 -10.75
N ALA A 68 -8.32 24.22 -10.26
CA ALA A 68 -8.93 25.36 -10.94
C ALA A 68 -8.27 25.61 -12.31
N ALA A 69 -6.94 25.63 -12.37
CA ALA A 69 -6.19 25.77 -13.62
C ALA A 69 -6.51 24.67 -14.63
N ARG A 70 -6.72 23.43 -14.16
CA ARG A 70 -7.10 22.30 -15.01
C ARG A 70 -8.51 22.45 -15.59
N ILE A 71 -9.46 23.00 -14.84
CA ILE A 71 -10.80 23.31 -15.34
C ILE A 71 -10.72 24.39 -16.42
N GLU A 72 -10.00 25.48 -16.16
CA GLU A 72 -9.83 26.56 -17.13
C GLU A 72 -9.18 26.07 -18.43
N TYR A 73 -8.15 25.22 -18.32
CA TYR A 73 -7.51 24.59 -19.47
C TYR A 73 -8.49 23.75 -20.29
N ASN A 74 -9.25 22.86 -19.65
CA ASN A 74 -10.25 22.02 -20.35
C ASN A 74 -11.33 22.88 -21.02
N ASN A 75 -11.74 23.98 -20.38
CA ASN A 75 -12.69 24.92 -20.98
C ASN A 75 -12.10 25.62 -22.21
N LEU A 76 -10.82 25.98 -22.17
CA LEU A 76 -10.11 26.56 -23.32
C LEU A 76 -10.02 25.53 -24.46
N GLU A 77 -9.66 24.29 -24.16
CA GLU A 77 -9.58 23.19 -25.10
C GLU A 77 -10.94 22.94 -25.79
N ASN A 78 -12.02 22.89 -25.01
CA ASN A 78 -13.38 22.76 -25.54
C ASN A 78 -13.79 23.93 -26.43
N ARG A 79 -13.42 25.17 -26.06
CA ARG A 79 -13.69 26.37 -26.88
C ARG A 79 -12.92 26.35 -28.18
N LEU A 80 -11.64 25.96 -28.15
CA LEU A 80 -10.81 25.82 -29.34
C LEU A 80 -11.35 24.71 -30.25
N PHE A 81 -11.72 23.57 -29.68
CA PHE A 81 -12.31 22.46 -30.42
C PHE A 81 -13.66 22.84 -31.04
N ALA A 82 -14.55 23.50 -30.30
CA ALA A 82 -15.84 23.97 -30.81
C ALA A 82 -15.65 25.01 -31.93
N SER A 83 -14.73 25.97 -31.75
CA SER A 83 -14.39 26.95 -32.79
C SER A 83 -13.81 26.29 -34.05
N TYR A 84 -12.99 25.26 -33.88
CA TYR A 84 -12.32 24.56 -34.97
C TYR A 84 -13.30 23.69 -35.78
N VAL A 85 -14.20 22.98 -35.11
CA VAL A 85 -15.17 22.07 -35.74
C VAL A 85 -16.34 22.83 -36.39
N HIS A 86 -16.83 23.92 -35.78
CA HIS A 86 -18.00 24.64 -36.31
C HIS A 86 -17.66 25.78 -37.28
N GLY A 87 -16.47 26.40 -37.19
CA GLY A 87 -16.17 27.63 -37.93
C GLY A 87 -15.75 27.44 -39.39
N ASN A 88 -14.84 26.50 -39.67
CA ASN A 88 -14.16 26.45 -40.98
C ASN A 88 -14.63 25.32 -41.89
N VAL A 89 -14.93 24.14 -41.35
CA VAL A 89 -15.20 22.95 -42.19
C VAL A 89 -16.60 22.99 -42.82
N LEU A 90 -17.61 23.43 -42.06
CA LEU A 90 -19.00 23.44 -42.56
C LEU A 90 -19.29 24.62 -43.51
N ALA A 91 -18.67 25.78 -43.28
CA ALA A 91 -18.80 26.94 -44.17
C ALA A 91 -18.12 26.66 -45.52
N GLN A 92 -16.88 26.14 -45.52
CA GLN A 92 -16.16 25.80 -46.75
C GLN A 92 -16.81 24.63 -47.50
N ALA A 93 -17.26 23.58 -46.81
CA ALA A 93 -17.94 22.45 -47.48
C ALA A 93 -19.27 22.87 -48.14
N SER A 94 -20.02 23.79 -47.51
CA SER A 94 -21.27 24.32 -48.05
C SER A 94 -21.07 25.11 -49.35
N ASP A 95 -20.08 26.00 -49.37
CA ASP A 95 -19.77 26.79 -50.59
C ASP A 95 -19.13 25.93 -51.68
N PHE A 96 -18.35 24.91 -51.31
CA PHE A 96 -17.78 23.93 -52.22
C PHE A 96 -18.87 23.10 -52.92
N ILE A 97 -19.87 22.62 -52.18
CA ILE A 97 -21.02 21.88 -52.75
C ILE A 97 -21.85 22.77 -53.69
N ARG A 98 -21.98 24.07 -53.40
CA ARG A 98 -22.68 25.03 -54.28
C ARG A 98 -21.93 25.31 -55.59
N LEU A 99 -20.60 25.37 -55.56
CA LEU A 99 -19.77 25.54 -56.76
C LEU A 99 -19.75 24.28 -57.64
N PHE A 100 -19.68 23.10 -57.02
CA PHE A 100 -19.62 21.81 -57.72
C PHE A 100 -20.86 21.51 -58.59
N MET A 101 -22.02 22.08 -58.24
CA MET A 101 -23.29 21.85 -58.95
C MET A 101 -23.51 22.77 -60.17
N ARG A 102 -22.62 23.73 -60.45
CA ARG A 102 -22.86 24.77 -61.48
C ARG A 102 -22.16 24.57 -62.83
N SER A 103 -21.01 23.90 -62.91
CA SER A 103 -20.38 23.57 -64.21
C SER A 103 -19.29 22.50 -64.07
N PRO A 104 -19.32 21.42 -64.86
CA PRO A 104 -18.28 20.38 -64.84
C PRO A 104 -16.96 20.78 -65.51
N GLU A 105 -16.89 21.93 -66.20
CA GLU A 105 -15.67 22.39 -66.89
C GLU A 105 -14.58 22.90 -65.91
N ASP A 106 -14.94 23.24 -64.66
CA ASP A 106 -14.03 23.81 -63.65
C ASP A 106 -13.36 22.76 -62.74
N SER A 107 -13.42 21.47 -63.11
CA SER A 107 -12.91 20.35 -62.31
C SER A 107 -11.43 20.51 -61.86
N HIS A 108 -10.60 21.17 -62.68
CA HIS A 108 -9.19 21.40 -62.32
C HIS A 108 -9.03 22.40 -61.17
N VAL A 109 -9.79 23.50 -61.17
CA VAL A 109 -9.74 24.53 -60.11
C VAL A 109 -10.21 23.93 -58.78
N ILE A 110 -11.29 23.16 -58.84
CA ILE A 110 -11.86 22.41 -57.70
C ILE A 110 -10.83 21.44 -57.12
N LYS A 111 -10.09 20.72 -57.97
CA LYS A 111 -9.04 19.80 -57.53
C LYS A 111 -7.88 20.53 -56.84
N GLN A 112 -7.46 21.67 -57.39
CA GLN A 112 -6.40 22.49 -56.80
C GLN A 112 -6.79 23.06 -55.42
N GLU A 113 -8.04 23.50 -55.26
CA GLU A 113 -8.53 23.96 -53.95
C GLU A 113 -8.64 22.80 -52.95
N LEU A 114 -9.10 21.62 -53.36
CA LEU A 114 -9.12 20.43 -52.50
C LEU A 114 -7.72 20.01 -52.03
N ASP A 115 -6.74 20.06 -52.92
CA ASP A 115 -5.35 19.75 -52.56
C ASP A 115 -4.79 20.80 -51.57
N THR A 116 -5.19 22.07 -51.71
CA THR A 116 -4.84 23.14 -50.76
C THR A 116 -5.49 22.92 -49.40
N ILE A 117 -6.78 22.58 -49.35
CA ILE A 117 -7.51 22.28 -48.10
C ILE A 117 -6.91 21.04 -47.43
N ARG A 118 -6.61 19.99 -48.20
CA ARG A 118 -5.95 18.78 -47.67
C ARG A 118 -4.59 19.12 -47.07
N HIS A 119 -3.80 19.96 -47.71
CA HIS A 119 -2.50 20.39 -47.19
C HIS A 119 -2.61 21.14 -45.85
N GLU A 120 -3.56 22.06 -45.71
CA GLU A 120 -3.77 22.78 -44.44
C GLU A 120 -4.33 21.85 -43.34
N LEU A 121 -5.17 20.87 -43.69
CA LEU A 121 -5.60 19.83 -42.74
C LEU A 121 -4.42 19.00 -42.22
N ASP A 122 -3.53 18.53 -43.10
CA ASP A 122 -2.34 17.76 -42.71
C ASP A 122 -1.42 18.58 -41.78
N LYS A 123 -1.33 19.89 -42.00
CA LYS A 123 -0.53 20.81 -41.18
C LYS A 123 -1.14 21.01 -39.80
N LEU A 124 -2.47 21.14 -39.72
CA LEU A 124 -3.21 21.25 -38.47
C LEU A 124 -3.16 19.95 -37.67
N GLU A 125 -3.26 18.79 -38.32
CA GLU A 125 -3.09 17.49 -37.68
C GLU A 125 -1.70 17.36 -37.05
N ARG A 126 -0.63 17.76 -37.75
CA ARG A 126 0.73 17.79 -37.16
C ARG A 126 0.82 18.72 -35.95
N GLN A 127 0.20 19.89 -36.00
CA GLN A 127 0.18 20.81 -34.85
C GLN A 127 -0.56 20.22 -33.66
N TYR A 128 -1.69 19.54 -33.89
CA TYR A 128 -2.44 18.83 -32.86
C TYR A 128 -1.60 17.71 -32.23
N LEU A 129 -0.92 16.89 -33.04
CA LEU A 129 -0.04 15.83 -32.53
C LEU A 129 1.12 16.39 -31.69
N ILE A 130 1.70 17.53 -32.07
CA ILE A 130 2.73 18.21 -31.25
C ILE A 130 2.15 18.69 -29.92
N MET A 131 0.94 19.26 -29.93
CA MET A 131 0.25 19.71 -28.72
C MET A 131 -0.06 18.55 -27.77
N MET A 132 -0.59 17.44 -28.30
CA MET A 132 -0.85 16.22 -27.54
C MET A 132 0.44 15.62 -26.97
N GLY A 133 1.54 15.63 -27.73
CA GLY A 133 2.85 15.20 -27.24
C GLY A 133 3.34 16.05 -26.06
N LYS A 134 3.15 17.38 -26.10
CA LYS A 134 3.46 18.28 -24.97
C LYS A 134 2.55 18.01 -23.77
N GLN A 135 1.28 17.71 -23.98
CA GLN A 135 0.34 17.37 -22.92
C GLN A 135 0.73 16.07 -22.21
N GLU A 136 1.14 15.05 -22.98
CA GLU A 136 1.64 13.79 -22.41
C GLU A 136 2.93 14.01 -21.63
N GLN A 137 3.85 14.83 -22.15
CA GLN A 137 5.06 15.21 -21.41
C GLN A 137 4.73 15.92 -20.09
N GLN A 138 3.75 16.82 -20.07
CA GLN A 138 3.28 17.47 -18.84
C GLN A 138 2.67 16.45 -17.86
N ARG A 139 1.86 15.50 -18.33
CA ARG A 139 1.32 14.42 -17.49
C ARG A 139 2.43 13.58 -16.86
N CYS A 140 3.47 13.23 -17.64
CA CYS A 140 4.64 12.52 -17.12
C CYS A 140 5.38 13.33 -16.04
N ILE A 141 5.53 14.65 -16.22
CA ILE A 141 6.16 15.53 -15.24
C ILE A 141 5.36 15.56 -13.94
N VAL A 142 4.04 15.73 -14.01
CA VAL A 142 3.15 15.72 -12.84
C VAL A 142 3.22 14.37 -12.12
N ALA A 143 3.10 13.26 -12.84
CA ALA A 143 3.19 11.92 -12.27
C ALA A 143 4.54 11.67 -11.58
N ARG A 144 5.65 12.18 -12.15
CA ARG A 144 6.97 12.10 -11.53
C ARG A 144 7.07 12.92 -10.25
N ALA A 145 6.48 14.11 -10.23
CA ALA A 145 6.43 14.95 -9.04
C ALA A 145 5.62 14.30 -7.91
N GLU A 146 4.44 13.74 -8.24
CA GLU A 146 3.61 13.00 -7.29
C GLU A 146 4.34 11.79 -6.69
N ASN A 147 5.04 11.02 -7.53
CA ASN A 147 5.82 9.88 -7.06
C ASN A 147 7.00 10.32 -6.16
N THR A 148 7.64 11.45 -6.48
CA THR A 148 8.71 12.01 -5.63
C THR A 148 8.18 12.43 -4.27
N LEU A 149 7.03 13.10 -4.22
CA LEU A 149 6.35 13.46 -2.97
C LEU A 149 5.97 12.23 -2.15
N TYR A 150 5.50 11.17 -2.81
CA TYR A 150 5.16 9.90 -2.16
C TYR A 150 6.38 9.24 -1.49
N VAL A 151 7.52 9.18 -2.19
CA VAL A 151 8.78 8.65 -1.63
C VAL A 151 9.24 9.49 -0.43
N TRP A 152 9.22 10.82 -0.55
CA TRP A 152 9.56 11.72 0.56
C TRP A 152 8.68 11.51 1.79
N LYS A 153 7.39 11.27 1.59
CA LYS A 153 6.46 10.98 2.69
C LYS A 153 6.83 9.67 3.39
N ILE A 154 7.17 8.62 2.64
CA ILE A 154 7.62 7.34 3.21
C ILE A 154 8.91 7.53 4.01
N ASP A 155 9.91 8.23 3.46
CA ASP A 155 11.18 8.48 4.14
C ASP A 155 10.98 9.30 5.43
N ALA A 156 10.08 10.29 5.41
CA ALA A 156 9.71 11.04 6.60
C ALA A 156 9.07 10.14 7.66
N GLU A 157 8.13 9.26 7.28
CA GLU A 157 7.51 8.31 8.21
C GLU A 157 8.53 7.31 8.80
N ILE A 158 9.46 6.81 7.97
CA ILE A 158 10.55 5.92 8.41
C ILE A 158 11.46 6.64 9.41
N ASN A 159 11.89 7.86 9.10
CA ASN A 159 12.75 8.66 9.97
C ASN A 159 12.08 8.98 11.31
N MET A 160 10.78 9.32 11.29
CA MET A 160 10.01 9.49 12.52
C MET A 160 10.03 8.19 13.35
N ARG A 161 9.72 7.04 12.76
CA ARG A 161 9.71 5.75 13.47
C ARG A 161 11.08 5.38 14.08
N HIS A 162 12.19 5.71 13.41
CA HIS A 162 13.52 5.48 13.95
C HIS A 162 13.85 6.41 15.12
N SER A 163 13.45 7.69 15.05
CA SER A 163 13.59 8.63 16.16
C SER A 163 12.88 8.13 17.43
N TRP A 164 11.64 7.64 17.30
CA TRP A 164 10.87 7.09 18.43
C TRP A 164 11.51 5.85 19.07
N ARG A 165 12.16 4.98 18.29
CA ARG A 165 12.83 3.77 18.83
C ARG A 165 14.14 4.09 19.56
N GLY A 166 14.87 5.12 19.13
CA GLY A 166 16.14 5.52 19.75
C GLY A 166 16.00 6.00 21.19
N HIS A 167 14.88 6.65 21.54
CA HIS A 167 14.66 7.18 22.88
C HIS A 167 14.13 6.16 23.91
N SER A 168 13.61 5.02 23.45
CA SER A 168 13.12 3.96 24.36
C SER A 168 14.23 3.04 24.89
N ALA A 169 15.42 3.02 24.26
CA ALA A 169 16.49 2.08 24.60
C ALA A 169 17.43 2.58 25.72
N THR A 170 17.52 3.88 25.98
CA THR A 170 18.52 4.43 26.91
C THR A 170 18.03 4.59 28.36
N ASN A 171 16.77 4.29 28.66
CA ASN A 171 16.19 4.53 30.00
C ASN A 171 15.95 3.26 30.85
N ARG A 172 16.54 2.11 30.49
CA ARG A 172 16.69 0.96 31.41
C ARG A 172 18.10 0.93 31.98
N LYS A 173 18.43 1.90 32.85
CA LYS A 173 19.41 1.64 33.89
C LYS A 173 18.73 0.74 34.92
N THR A 174 18.90 -0.58 34.76
CA THR A 174 18.63 -1.53 35.83
C THR A 174 19.47 -1.13 37.04
N PRO A 175 18.89 -0.98 38.24
CA PRO A 175 19.70 -0.77 39.44
C PRO A 175 20.58 -2.01 39.61
N SER A 176 21.89 -1.83 39.57
CA SER A 176 22.85 -2.86 39.96
C SER A 176 22.67 -3.14 41.44
N HIS A 177 21.94 -4.21 41.75
CA HIS A 177 21.90 -4.79 43.08
C HIS A 177 23.27 -5.42 43.35
N GLU A 178 24.16 -4.63 43.97
CA GLU A 178 25.35 -5.17 44.62
C GLU A 178 24.94 -5.91 45.88
N GLY A 179 25.58 -7.08 46.07
CA GLY A 179 25.50 -7.89 47.26
C GLY A 179 24.39 -8.92 47.20
N HIS A 180 24.76 -10.19 47.05
CA HIS A 180 24.76 -11.14 48.17
C HIS A 180 25.52 -12.40 47.72
N SER A 181 26.72 -12.55 48.28
CA SER A 181 27.48 -13.78 48.31
C SER A 181 26.76 -14.84 49.15
N HIS A 182 26.83 -16.09 48.68
CA HIS A 182 26.57 -17.39 49.35
C HIS A 182 25.44 -18.19 48.70
N SER A 183 25.80 -19.21 47.91
CA SER A 183 25.66 -20.60 48.37
C SER A 183 26.19 -21.54 47.29
N LYS A 184 27.16 -22.37 47.68
CA LYS A 184 27.46 -23.62 47.01
C LYS A 184 26.24 -24.53 47.16
N ASP A 185 25.95 -25.33 46.14
CA ASP A 185 25.33 -26.67 46.16
C ASP A 185 24.90 -26.97 44.70
N ALA A 186 25.65 -27.71 43.88
CA ALA A 186 25.97 -29.15 43.94
C ALA A 186 24.76 -30.08 43.65
N TRP A 187 24.10 -29.96 42.49
CA TRP A 187 23.22 -31.01 41.94
C TRP A 187 23.52 -31.13 40.43
N SER A 188 24.42 -32.01 40.02
CA SER A 188 24.21 -33.43 39.67
C SER A 188 23.33 -33.66 38.42
N HIS A 189 24.03 -33.90 37.31
CA HIS A 189 23.73 -34.86 36.23
C HIS A 189 22.28 -35.35 36.03
N SER A 190 21.71 -35.08 34.85
CA SER A 190 21.04 -36.15 34.09
C SER A 190 21.27 -35.96 32.59
N TRP A 191 22.13 -36.83 32.09
CA TRP A 191 22.24 -37.19 30.68
C TRP A 191 21.08 -38.15 30.37
N PHE A 192 20.28 -37.87 29.34
CA PHE A 192 19.48 -38.90 28.69
C PHE A 192 20.09 -39.21 27.32
N PRO A 193 20.51 -40.46 27.06
CA PRO A 193 20.98 -40.89 25.76
C PRO A 193 19.83 -41.46 24.90
N SER A 194 20.18 -41.55 23.63
CA SER A 194 19.47 -41.87 22.39
C SER A 194 18.73 -43.22 22.28
N SER A 195 18.02 -43.35 21.16
CA SER A 195 17.59 -44.55 20.39
C SER A 195 16.09 -44.86 20.52
N SER A 196 15.28 -45.12 19.49
CA SER A 196 15.53 -45.78 18.19
C SER A 196 14.48 -45.45 17.11
N PRO A 197 14.77 -45.78 15.83
CA PRO A 197 13.87 -45.65 14.68
C PRO A 197 13.07 -46.94 14.37
N GLY A 198 11.93 -46.81 13.68
CA GLY A 198 11.15 -47.91 13.08
C GLY A 198 9.73 -47.44 12.74
N SER A 199 9.37 -47.24 11.47
CA SER A 199 8.79 -48.24 10.56
C SER A 199 7.57 -48.96 11.14
N HIS A 200 6.37 -48.67 10.64
CA HIS A 200 5.48 -49.64 9.98
C HIS A 200 4.16 -48.98 9.52
N ASN A 201 3.91 -49.05 8.21
CA ASN A 201 2.57 -49.01 7.62
C ASN A 201 1.73 -50.16 8.18
N PHE A 202 0.52 -49.88 8.69
CA PHE A 202 -0.64 -50.76 8.55
C PHE A 202 -1.90 -49.90 8.49
N GLY A 203 -2.77 -50.28 7.55
CA GLY A 203 -3.93 -49.52 7.10
C GLY A 203 -5.16 -49.56 8.00
N PRO A 204 -6.35 -49.32 7.41
CA PRO A 204 -7.53 -48.82 8.10
C PRO A 204 -8.40 -49.96 8.63
N ASN A 205 -9.03 -49.76 9.78
CA ASN A 205 -10.40 -50.19 10.00
C ASN A 205 -10.98 -49.60 11.28
N GLY A 206 -12.28 -49.32 11.20
CA GLY A 206 -13.05 -48.73 12.28
C GLY A 206 -13.20 -49.66 13.49
N ASN A 207 -13.72 -49.08 14.56
CA ASN A 207 -15.02 -49.50 15.07
C ASN A 207 -15.49 -48.51 16.14
N ASP A 208 -16.80 -48.31 16.08
CA ASP A 208 -17.66 -47.85 17.15
C ASP A 208 -17.26 -48.44 18.51
N TYR A 209 -17.12 -47.57 19.52
CA TYR A 209 -17.52 -47.91 20.88
C TYR A 209 -18.10 -46.68 21.58
N SER A 210 -19.42 -46.70 21.69
CA SER A 210 -20.17 -46.14 22.78
C SER A 210 -19.45 -46.41 24.11
N ASN A 211 -19.19 -45.38 24.91
CA ASN A 211 -19.07 -45.62 26.35
C ASN A 211 -19.76 -44.53 27.16
N ALA A 212 -20.67 -45.04 27.98
CA ALA A 212 -21.55 -44.32 28.85
C ALA A 212 -20.80 -43.77 30.08
N GLY A 213 -21.36 -42.69 30.62
CA GLY A 213 -21.58 -42.52 32.04
C GLY A 213 -20.36 -42.52 32.96
N LYS A 214 -20.01 -41.33 33.47
CA LYS A 214 -19.57 -41.18 34.85
C LYS A 214 -20.04 -39.85 35.42
N THR A 215 -21.18 -39.94 36.09
CA THR A 215 -21.61 -39.04 37.14
C THR A 215 -20.59 -39.05 38.28
N TRP A 216 -20.05 -37.90 38.64
CA TRP A 216 -19.51 -37.65 39.98
C TRP A 216 -20.07 -36.34 40.49
N ASN A 217 -21.09 -36.50 41.33
CA ASN A 217 -21.56 -35.49 42.26
C ASN A 217 -20.50 -35.25 43.33
N GLY A 218 -20.40 -33.99 43.78
CA GLY A 218 -19.85 -33.66 45.09
C GLY A 218 -18.58 -32.82 45.06
N ARG A 219 -18.75 -31.48 45.01
CA ARG A 219 -17.78 -30.58 45.64
C ARG A 219 -18.49 -29.55 46.53
N PRO A 220 -17.85 -29.15 47.63
CA PRO A 220 -18.52 -28.59 48.80
C PRO A 220 -18.84 -27.11 48.60
N ARG A 221 -19.99 -26.73 49.16
CA ARG A 221 -20.35 -25.35 49.48
C ARG A 221 -19.32 -24.78 50.46
N GLY A 222 -18.82 -23.59 50.16
CA GLY A 222 -18.15 -22.72 51.13
C GLY A 222 -16.96 -22.02 50.51
N TYR A 223 -17.14 -20.79 50.05
CA TYR A 223 -16.65 -19.55 50.69
C TYR A 223 -16.93 -18.42 49.68
N ARG A 224 -17.93 -17.60 49.99
CA ARG A 224 -18.15 -16.31 49.31
C ARG A 224 -17.01 -15.38 49.73
N TYR A 225 -15.98 -15.28 48.90
CA TYR A 225 -15.21 -14.04 48.82
C TYR A 225 -16.01 -13.11 47.91
N ALA A 226 -16.76 -12.22 48.55
CA ALA A 226 -17.32 -11.06 47.89
C ALA A 226 -16.16 -10.09 47.59
N ASN A 227 -16.14 -9.58 46.35
CA ASN A 227 -15.41 -8.40 45.90
C ASN A 227 -13.88 -8.48 45.94
N ASP A 228 -13.29 -9.15 44.94
CA ASP A 228 -12.01 -8.75 44.33
C ASP A 228 -11.90 -9.47 42.98
N GLN A 229 -12.75 -9.09 42.02
CA GLN A 229 -12.47 -9.44 40.63
C GLN A 229 -11.35 -8.50 40.16
N PRO A 230 -10.19 -9.02 39.69
CA PRO A 230 -9.22 -8.19 39.01
C PRO A 230 -9.94 -7.48 37.85
N PRO A 231 -9.68 -6.17 37.63
CA PRO A 231 -10.34 -5.42 36.56
C PRO A 231 -10.17 -6.22 35.27
N LYS A 232 -11.29 -6.59 34.66
CA LYS A 232 -11.29 -7.25 33.35
C LYS A 232 -10.40 -6.40 32.45
N PRO A 233 -9.39 -6.96 31.77
CA PRO A 233 -8.61 -6.20 30.81
C PRO A 233 -9.63 -5.55 29.88
N ILE A 234 -9.64 -4.21 29.90
CA ILE A 234 -10.42 -3.41 28.97
C ILE A 234 -9.84 -3.80 27.62
N TYR A 235 -10.51 -4.74 26.95
CA TYR A 235 -10.26 -5.00 25.54
C TYR A 235 -10.66 -3.71 24.87
N ASP A 236 -9.66 -2.86 24.63
CA ASP A 236 -9.79 -1.67 23.82
C ASP A 236 -10.62 -2.06 22.61
N SER A 237 -11.77 -1.40 22.51
CA SER A 237 -12.74 -1.51 21.43
C SER A 237 -11.99 -1.30 20.12
N ARG A 238 -11.43 -2.39 19.59
CA ARG A 238 -10.64 -2.38 18.36
C ARG A 238 -11.52 -1.69 17.34
N PRO A 239 -11.13 -0.49 16.83
CA PRO A 239 -11.99 0.27 15.95
C PRO A 239 -12.38 -0.66 14.82
N LYS A 240 -13.68 -0.85 14.66
CA LYS A 240 -14.28 -1.72 13.65
C LYS A 240 -13.80 -1.19 12.31
N SER A 241 -12.73 -1.77 11.78
CA SER A 241 -12.04 -1.29 10.59
C SER A 241 -13.06 -1.28 9.47
N THR A 242 -13.46 -0.08 9.03
CA THR A 242 -14.45 0.09 7.96
C THR A 242 -13.88 -0.54 6.69
N PRO A 243 -14.45 -1.65 6.19
CA PRO A 243 -13.91 -2.34 5.03
C PRO A 243 -14.52 -1.68 3.79
N THR A 244 -14.06 -0.50 3.38
CA THR A 244 -14.83 0.20 2.33
C THR A 244 -14.03 0.95 1.27
N LYS A 245 -12.85 1.49 1.54
CA LYS A 245 -12.10 2.21 0.49
C LYS A 245 -11.24 1.30 -0.39
N SER A 246 -10.56 0.33 0.21
CA SER A 246 -9.63 -0.57 -0.52
C SER A 246 -10.34 -1.50 -1.50
N MET A 247 -11.43 -2.14 -1.08
CA MET A 247 -12.19 -3.05 -1.96
C MET A 247 -12.82 -2.34 -3.16
N LYS A 248 -13.35 -1.12 -2.96
CA LYS A 248 -13.94 -0.36 -4.08
C LYS A 248 -12.89 -0.04 -5.14
N ALA A 249 -11.72 0.46 -4.72
CA ALA A 249 -10.62 0.75 -5.64
C ALA A 249 -10.15 -0.49 -6.41
N TRP A 250 -10.16 -1.67 -5.77
CA TRP A 250 -9.84 -2.94 -6.43
C TRP A 250 -10.85 -3.31 -7.52
N VAL A 251 -12.14 -3.26 -7.19
CA VAL A 251 -13.22 -3.56 -8.15
C VAL A 251 -13.19 -2.59 -9.33
N ASP A 252 -12.98 -1.30 -9.07
CA ASP A 252 -12.86 -0.27 -10.12
C ASP A 252 -11.64 -0.55 -11.03
N SER A 253 -10.52 -0.98 -10.45
CA SER A 253 -9.31 -1.35 -11.22
C SER A 253 -9.52 -2.59 -12.08
N ILE A 254 -10.26 -3.59 -11.59
CA ILE A 254 -10.63 -4.78 -12.36
C ILE A 254 -11.56 -4.38 -13.52
N ALA A 255 -12.54 -3.53 -13.27
CA ALA A 255 -13.44 -3.04 -14.32
C ALA A 255 -12.68 -2.30 -15.42
N HIS A 256 -11.70 -1.47 -15.04
CA HIS A 256 -10.83 -0.78 -15.99
C HIS A 256 -10.00 -1.76 -16.83
N TRP A 257 -9.35 -2.73 -16.18
CA TRP A 257 -8.60 -3.79 -16.86
C TRP A 257 -9.48 -4.57 -17.85
N ARG A 258 -10.72 -4.92 -17.47
CA ARG A 258 -11.67 -5.60 -18.36
C ARG A 258 -12.04 -4.77 -19.59
N SER A 259 -12.14 -3.44 -19.44
CA SER A 259 -12.37 -2.55 -20.59
C SER A 259 -11.21 -2.63 -21.58
N GLN A 260 -9.97 -2.54 -21.10
CA GLN A 260 -8.77 -2.65 -21.94
C GLN A 260 -8.69 -4.00 -22.65
N VAL A 261 -9.01 -5.09 -21.93
CA VAL A 261 -9.06 -6.44 -22.49
C VAL A 261 -10.12 -6.57 -23.59
N ASN A 262 -11.28 -5.93 -23.45
CA ASN A 262 -12.31 -5.96 -24.49
C ASN A 262 -11.90 -5.18 -25.74
N GLU A 263 -11.25 -4.02 -25.58
CA GLU A 263 -10.68 -3.24 -26.69
C GLU A 263 -9.60 -4.04 -27.43
N MET A 264 -8.74 -4.71 -26.67
CA MET A 264 -7.67 -5.58 -27.19
C MET A 264 -8.20 -6.66 -28.13
N VAL A 265 -9.30 -7.33 -27.77
CA VAL A 265 -9.85 -8.45 -28.55
C VAL A 265 -10.28 -8.03 -29.95
N GLY A 266 -10.70 -6.77 -30.12
CA GLY A 266 -11.09 -6.24 -31.42
C GLY A 266 -9.91 -5.98 -32.35
N ASN A 267 -8.71 -5.71 -31.81
CA ASN A 267 -7.59 -5.20 -32.61
C ASN A 267 -6.20 -5.67 -32.11
N HIS A 268 -5.92 -6.97 -32.27
CA HIS A 268 -4.66 -7.55 -31.84
C HIS A 268 -3.42 -6.93 -32.53
N ALA A 269 -3.58 -6.43 -33.76
CA ALA A 269 -2.49 -5.85 -34.54
C ALA A 269 -2.05 -4.47 -34.04
N ALA A 270 -2.97 -3.70 -33.44
CA ALA A 270 -2.68 -2.34 -32.96
C ALA A 270 -2.19 -2.29 -31.50
N LEU A 271 -2.04 -3.44 -30.83
CA LEU A 271 -1.59 -3.49 -29.45
C LEU A 271 -0.13 -3.06 -29.33
N SER A 272 0.10 -1.99 -28.57
CA SER A 272 1.42 -1.55 -28.12
C SER A 272 1.77 -2.05 -26.72
N SER A 273 0.78 -2.49 -25.93
CA SER A 273 0.98 -2.97 -24.56
C SER A 273 0.00 -4.09 -24.22
N PHE A 274 0.47 -5.08 -23.47
CA PHE A 274 -0.37 -6.16 -22.95
C PHE A 274 -1.16 -5.71 -21.71
N PRO A 275 -2.50 -5.83 -21.68
CA PRO A 275 -3.31 -5.44 -20.52
C PRO A 275 -3.15 -6.45 -19.38
N MET A 276 -2.20 -6.19 -18.49
CA MET A 276 -1.99 -7.01 -17.29
C MET A 276 -3.11 -6.78 -16.27
N PRO A 277 -3.59 -7.85 -15.60
CA PRO A 277 -4.54 -7.69 -14.51
C PRO A 277 -3.93 -6.84 -13.39
N PRO A 278 -4.75 -6.04 -12.68
CA PRO A 278 -4.27 -5.24 -11.58
C PRO A 278 -3.64 -6.16 -10.52
N ALA A 279 -2.60 -5.67 -9.84
CA ALA A 279 -1.87 -6.46 -8.85
C ALA A 279 -2.21 -5.99 -7.44
N GLN A 280 -2.45 -6.94 -6.53
CA GLN A 280 -2.44 -6.70 -5.09
C GLN A 280 -1.25 -7.40 -4.43
N PRO A 281 -0.81 -6.95 -3.25
CA PRO A 281 0.17 -7.67 -2.46
C PRO A 281 -0.34 -9.10 -2.17
N CYS A 282 0.37 -10.10 -2.66
CA CYS A 282 0.05 -11.50 -2.39
C CYS A 282 0.80 -11.97 -1.14
N SER A 283 0.09 -12.51 -0.16
CA SER A 283 0.67 -13.03 1.08
C SER A 283 1.11 -14.50 0.99
N LYS A 284 0.86 -15.20 -0.13
CA LYS A 284 1.29 -16.59 -0.29
C LYS A 284 2.81 -16.65 -0.39
N GLU A 285 3.42 -17.46 0.48
CA GLU A 285 4.88 -17.62 0.56
C GLU A 285 5.50 -18.05 -0.78
N THR A 286 4.79 -18.86 -1.57
CA THR A 286 5.23 -19.27 -2.91
C THR A 286 5.40 -18.05 -3.83
N CYS A 287 4.41 -17.16 -3.87
CA CYS A 287 4.47 -15.94 -4.69
C CYS A 287 5.54 -14.95 -4.22
N ILE A 288 5.84 -14.92 -2.92
CA ILE A 288 6.91 -14.09 -2.35
C ILE A 288 8.28 -14.67 -2.71
N ARG A 289 8.46 -15.99 -2.57
CA ARG A 289 9.73 -16.69 -2.80
C ARG A 289 10.15 -16.66 -4.26
N ASP A 290 9.20 -16.78 -5.18
CA ASP A 290 9.48 -16.85 -6.62
C ASP A 290 9.81 -15.47 -7.22
N GLY A 291 9.91 -14.41 -6.41
CA GLY A 291 10.23 -13.05 -6.86
C GLY A 291 9.10 -12.35 -7.62
N SER A 292 7.99 -13.04 -7.85
CA SER A 292 6.78 -12.52 -8.50
C SER A 292 6.13 -11.36 -7.73
N SER A 293 6.51 -11.12 -6.47
CA SER A 293 5.99 -10.01 -5.66
C SER A 293 6.70 -8.67 -5.87
N SER A 294 7.95 -8.65 -6.34
CA SER A 294 8.77 -7.43 -6.41
C SER A 294 8.79 -6.75 -7.78
N ASP A 295 8.69 -7.50 -8.88
CA ASP A 295 8.87 -6.96 -10.23
C ASP A 295 7.64 -7.14 -11.12
N LYS A 296 6.52 -6.46 -10.84
CA LYS A 296 5.38 -6.22 -11.76
C LYS A 296 4.77 -7.45 -12.49
N VAL A 297 5.22 -8.68 -12.23
CA VAL A 297 4.72 -9.91 -12.82
C VAL A 297 3.54 -10.33 -11.96
N THR A 298 2.34 -10.12 -12.49
CA THR A 298 1.11 -10.48 -11.78
C THR A 298 1.15 -11.97 -11.43
N CYS A 299 1.22 -12.29 -10.13
CA CYS A 299 1.21 -13.68 -9.69
C CYS A 299 -0.12 -14.36 -10.05
N GLU A 300 -0.11 -15.69 -10.14
CA GLU A 300 -1.29 -16.49 -10.47
C GLU A 300 -2.50 -16.15 -9.56
N CYS A 301 -2.25 -15.89 -8.27
CA CYS A 301 -3.31 -15.57 -7.32
C CYS A 301 -4.07 -14.30 -7.70
N ASN A 302 -3.36 -13.26 -8.18
CA ASN A 302 -3.98 -12.01 -8.57
C ASN A 302 -4.79 -12.15 -9.86
N VAL A 303 -4.33 -12.98 -10.80
CA VAL A 303 -5.10 -13.29 -12.01
C VAL A 303 -6.40 -14.02 -11.65
N ARG A 304 -6.31 -15.05 -10.79
CA ARG A 304 -7.50 -15.80 -10.32
C ARG A 304 -8.49 -14.87 -9.60
N ASP A 305 -8.01 -14.08 -8.65
CA ASP A 305 -8.85 -13.14 -7.89
C ASP A 305 -9.53 -12.09 -8.78
N ALA A 306 -8.80 -11.56 -9.79
CA ALA A 306 -9.36 -10.63 -10.75
C ALA A 306 -10.45 -11.28 -11.63
N LEU A 307 -10.24 -12.51 -12.10
CA LEU A 307 -11.23 -13.26 -12.90
C LEU A 307 -12.47 -13.61 -12.07
N ASP A 308 -12.29 -14.08 -10.83
CA ASP A 308 -13.37 -14.43 -9.91
C ASP A 308 -14.20 -13.20 -9.52
N THR A 309 -13.52 -12.10 -9.17
CA THR A 309 -14.18 -10.83 -8.83
C THR A 309 -14.98 -10.27 -10.01
N ALA A 310 -14.45 -10.41 -11.23
CA ALA A 310 -15.15 -10.00 -12.46
C ALA A 310 -16.30 -10.94 -12.87
N LYS A 311 -16.43 -12.13 -12.23
CA LYS A 311 -17.46 -13.15 -12.52
C LYS A 311 -17.55 -13.51 -14.01
N VAL A 312 -16.39 -13.68 -14.64
CA VAL A 312 -16.30 -13.95 -16.09
C VAL A 312 -16.64 -15.40 -16.42
N ASN A 313 -17.05 -15.65 -17.66
CA ASN A 313 -17.25 -17.00 -18.16
C ASN A 313 -15.90 -17.59 -18.58
N LEU A 314 -15.36 -18.51 -17.76
CA LEU A 314 -14.02 -19.10 -17.98
C LEU A 314 -13.86 -19.75 -19.37
N ARG A 315 -14.92 -20.34 -19.96
CA ARG A 315 -14.85 -20.91 -21.32
C ARG A 315 -14.62 -19.84 -22.39
N LYS A 316 -15.25 -18.67 -22.24
CA LYS A 316 -15.04 -17.53 -23.14
C LYS A 316 -13.63 -16.96 -22.98
N GLU A 317 -13.20 -16.77 -21.73
CA GLU A 317 -11.85 -16.27 -21.42
C GLU A 317 -10.77 -17.21 -21.97
N ARG A 318 -10.92 -18.53 -21.81
CA ARG A 318 -9.98 -19.50 -22.38
C ARG A 318 -9.77 -19.29 -23.89
N THR A 319 -10.86 -19.08 -24.63
CA THR A 319 -10.78 -18.83 -26.08
C THR A 319 -10.18 -17.47 -26.39
N GLN A 320 -10.41 -16.49 -25.52
CA GLN A 320 -9.91 -15.11 -25.66
C GLN A 320 -8.40 -15.02 -25.44
N TRP A 321 -7.88 -15.70 -24.42
CA TRP A 321 -6.47 -15.69 -24.04
C TRP A 321 -5.62 -16.76 -24.73
N HIS A 322 -6.14 -17.40 -25.79
CA HIS A 322 -5.37 -18.40 -26.53
C HIS A 322 -4.11 -17.76 -27.15
N PRO A 323 -2.90 -18.30 -26.92
CA PRO A 323 -1.64 -17.68 -27.37
C PRO A 323 -1.61 -17.46 -28.88
N ASP A 324 -2.18 -18.36 -29.68
CA ASP A 324 -2.26 -18.21 -31.14
C ASP A 324 -2.93 -16.91 -31.61
N LYS A 325 -3.84 -16.32 -30.82
CA LYS A 325 -4.46 -15.02 -31.20
C LYS A 325 -3.45 -13.88 -31.21
N PHE A 326 -2.41 -13.99 -30.41
CA PHE A 326 -1.34 -13.00 -30.30
C PHE A 326 -0.24 -13.20 -31.35
N SER A 327 -0.32 -14.25 -32.20
CA SER A 327 0.57 -14.41 -33.37
C SER A 327 0.45 -13.27 -34.39
N ARG A 328 -0.71 -12.60 -34.42
CA ARG A 328 -0.99 -11.46 -35.31
C ARG A 328 -0.54 -10.10 -34.76
N CYS A 329 -0.01 -10.07 -33.54
CA CYS A 329 0.57 -8.86 -32.98
C CYS A 329 1.86 -8.47 -33.73
N ARG A 330 2.27 -7.21 -33.54
CA ARG A 330 3.55 -6.70 -34.06
C ARG A 330 4.70 -7.61 -33.63
N GLU A 331 5.65 -7.81 -34.54
CA GLU A 331 6.78 -8.73 -34.34
C GLU A 331 7.58 -8.39 -33.07
N ASP A 332 7.81 -7.10 -32.81
CA ASP A 332 8.51 -6.59 -31.62
C ASP A 332 7.91 -7.07 -30.28
N PHE A 333 6.60 -7.34 -30.23
CA PHE A 333 5.86 -7.66 -28.99
C PHE A 333 5.25 -9.06 -29.01
N ARG A 334 5.38 -9.80 -30.12
CA ARG A 334 4.67 -11.08 -30.33
C ARG A 334 5.02 -12.10 -29.27
N ASP A 335 6.31 -12.32 -29.04
CA ASP A 335 6.79 -13.35 -28.11
C ASP A 335 6.41 -13.02 -26.67
N GLU A 336 6.53 -11.75 -26.28
CA GLU A 336 6.13 -11.27 -24.95
C GLU A 336 4.62 -11.45 -24.73
N PHE A 337 3.79 -11.06 -25.71
CA PHE A 337 2.34 -11.15 -25.58
C PHE A 337 1.86 -12.60 -25.60
N GLN A 338 2.47 -13.47 -26.42
CA GLN A 338 2.18 -14.90 -26.40
C GLN A 338 2.55 -15.55 -25.07
N SER A 339 3.71 -15.20 -24.50
CA SER A 339 4.14 -15.70 -23.19
C SER A 339 3.16 -15.30 -22.08
N LYS A 340 2.76 -14.03 -22.04
CA LYS A 340 1.79 -13.52 -21.06
C LYS A 340 0.38 -14.11 -21.26
N ALA A 341 -0.07 -14.23 -22.51
CA ALA A 341 -1.35 -14.88 -22.83
C ALA A 341 -1.35 -16.35 -22.42
N HIS A 342 -0.26 -17.08 -22.69
CA HIS A 342 -0.09 -18.47 -22.28
C HIS A 342 -0.20 -18.63 -20.76
N MET A 343 0.43 -17.74 -19.98
CA MET A 343 0.31 -17.74 -18.52
C MET A 343 -1.15 -17.63 -18.06
N ILE A 344 -1.89 -16.64 -18.56
CA ILE A 344 -3.31 -16.45 -18.22
C ILE A 344 -4.15 -17.65 -18.69
N PHE A 345 -3.87 -18.18 -19.87
CA PHE A 345 -4.54 -19.35 -20.42
C PHE A 345 -4.36 -20.61 -19.54
N THR A 346 -3.14 -20.87 -19.05
CA THR A 346 -2.88 -21.96 -18.10
C THR A 346 -3.67 -21.78 -16.82
N ILE A 347 -3.68 -20.57 -16.25
CA ILE A 347 -4.44 -20.27 -15.02
C ILE A 347 -5.94 -20.52 -15.23
N ILE A 348 -6.51 -20.08 -16.36
CA ILE A 348 -7.91 -20.32 -16.69
C ILE A 348 -8.22 -21.81 -16.80
N ASN A 349 -7.34 -22.61 -17.42
CA ASN A 349 -7.55 -24.07 -17.50
C ASN A 349 -7.56 -24.70 -16.11
N THR A 350 -6.63 -24.32 -15.23
CA THR A 350 -6.61 -24.81 -13.85
C THR A 350 -7.89 -24.45 -13.10
N MET A 351 -8.38 -23.20 -13.22
CA MET A 351 -9.65 -22.79 -12.61
C MET A 351 -10.85 -23.57 -13.16
N MET A 352 -10.84 -23.89 -14.46
CA MET A 352 -11.90 -24.69 -15.07
C MET A 352 -11.88 -26.15 -14.58
N GLU A 353 -10.71 -26.73 -14.38
CA GLU A 353 -10.54 -28.08 -13.82
C GLU A 353 -10.99 -28.14 -12.36
N GLU A 354 -10.73 -27.10 -11.56
CA GLU A 354 -11.17 -27.00 -10.17
C GLU A 354 -12.71 -26.85 -10.01
N THR A 355 -13.43 -26.42 -11.06
CA THR A 355 -14.88 -26.17 -11.03
C THR A 355 -15.71 -27.36 -11.54
N ASN A 356 -15.10 -28.32 -12.25
CA ASN A 356 -15.78 -29.52 -12.73
C ASN A 356 -15.74 -30.63 -11.67
#